data_AF-A0AB37MCH3-F1
#
_entry.id   AF-A0AB37MCH3-F1
#
_cell.length_a   1.000
_cell.length_b   1.000
_cell.length_c   1.000
_cell.angle_alpha   90.00
_cell.angle_beta   90.00
_cell.angle_gamma   90.00
#
_symmetry.space_group_name_H-M   'P 1'
#
loop_
_entity.id
_entity.type
_entity.pdbx_description
1 polymer ?
#
loop_
_entity_poly.entity_id
_entity_poly.type
_entity_poly.pdbx_seq_one_letter_code
_entity_poly.pdbx_strand_id
1 'polypeptide(L)'
;MKDRVRKPEWLKISIGANERYTETKRIVDSHCLHTICSSGRCPNMGECWGKGTATFMIGGDICTRCCKFCNTQTGRPLPLDPNEPTHVAESIALMKLSHAVITSVDRDDLPDLGAAHWARTIQEIKRLNPETTVEVLIPDFQGRKELVAQVIEARPEIISHNMETVKRISPLVRSAAHYETSLEVIRQVAASGTTTKSGIMVGLGETPEEVEELMDDLRQAGCQILTIGQYLQPSHKHYPVAEYVTPTQFVSYKEQGLAKGFDQVESAPLVRSSYHAERQIRFYKKGTE
;
A
#
# COMPACT_ATOMS: atom_id res chain seq x y z
N MET A 1 1.98 1.56 -34.13
CA MET A 1 2.49 1.68 -32.76
C MET A 1 1.57 2.64 -32.04
N LYS A 2 0.86 2.23 -30.96
CA LYS A 2 0.07 3.20 -30.19
C LYS A 2 1.04 4.26 -29.65
N ASP A 3 0.80 5.52 -29.97
CA ASP A 3 1.65 6.64 -29.56
C ASP A 3 1.84 6.61 -28.05
N ARG A 4 3.10 6.56 -27.61
CA ARG A 4 3.44 6.56 -26.20
C ARG A 4 3.29 7.96 -25.66
N VAL A 5 2.59 8.10 -24.55
CA VAL A 5 2.64 9.34 -23.76
C VAL A 5 4.08 9.51 -23.25
N ARG A 6 4.73 10.60 -23.65
CA ARG A 6 6.10 10.91 -23.23
C ARG A 6 6.09 11.29 -21.76
N LYS A 7 7.04 10.77 -20.97
CA LYS A 7 7.21 11.16 -19.57
C LYS A 7 7.49 12.68 -19.50
N PRO A 8 6.71 13.43 -18.71
CA PRO A 8 6.87 14.87 -18.60
C PRO A 8 8.09 15.23 -17.74
N GLU A 9 8.62 16.43 -17.92
CA GLU A 9 9.84 16.88 -17.24
C GLU A 9 9.69 17.02 -15.73
N TRP A 10 8.48 17.22 -15.22
CA TRP A 10 8.23 17.31 -13.78
C TRP A 10 8.28 15.95 -13.08
N LEU A 11 8.23 14.82 -13.82
CA LEU A 11 8.27 13.48 -13.26
C LEU A 11 9.74 13.03 -13.09
N LYS A 12 10.46 13.70 -12.19
CA LYS A 12 11.85 13.39 -11.85
C LYS A 12 11.94 12.60 -10.56
N ILE A 13 12.77 11.56 -10.58
CA ILE A 13 13.02 10.68 -9.43
C ILE A 13 14.40 11.03 -8.87
N SER A 14 14.52 11.10 -7.55
CA SER A 14 15.81 11.24 -6.89
C SER A 14 16.50 9.88 -6.77
N ILE A 15 17.68 9.74 -7.38
CA ILE A 15 18.54 8.58 -7.20
C ILE A 15 19.51 8.90 -6.06
N GLY A 16 19.02 8.78 -4.82
CA GLY A 16 19.85 8.95 -3.63
C GLY A 16 20.30 7.60 -3.09
N ALA A 17 21.54 7.18 -3.38
CA ALA A 17 22.18 6.07 -2.67
C ALA A 17 23.14 6.67 -1.64
N ASN A 18 22.92 6.36 -0.36
CA ASN A 18 23.77 6.78 0.75
C ASN A 18 24.11 5.55 1.63
N GLU A 19 24.89 5.71 2.70
CA GLU A 19 25.25 4.60 3.58
C GLU A 19 24.03 3.90 4.20
N ARG A 20 22.99 4.66 4.58
CA ARG A 20 21.73 4.11 5.12
C ARG A 20 20.97 3.25 4.12
N TYR A 21 21.03 3.59 2.84
CA TYR A 21 20.47 2.74 1.78
C TYR A 21 21.13 1.36 1.80
N THR A 22 22.46 1.31 1.88
CA THR A 22 23.24 0.07 1.91
C THR A 22 22.94 -0.74 3.17
N GLU A 23 22.83 -0.07 4.32
CA GLU A 23 22.45 -0.70 5.58
C GLU A 23 21.04 -1.30 5.52
N THR A 24 20.04 -0.53 5.07
CA THR A 24 18.66 -1.00 4.88
C THR A 24 18.62 -2.21 3.95
N LYS A 25 19.31 -2.12 2.81
CA LYS A 25 19.42 -3.24 1.86
C LYS A 25 20.02 -4.47 2.53
N ARG A 26 21.09 -4.33 3.30
CA ARG A 26 21.76 -5.43 3.99
C ARG A 26 20.83 -6.10 5.00
N ILE A 27 20.06 -5.33 5.77
CA ILE A 27 19.11 -5.86 6.76
C ILE A 27 18.02 -6.67 6.07
N VAL A 28 17.43 -6.15 4.99
CA VAL A 28 16.40 -6.84 4.21
C VAL A 28 16.96 -8.14 3.62
N ASP A 29 18.12 -8.07 2.96
CA ASP A 29 18.76 -9.21 2.32
C ASP A 29 19.16 -10.29 3.36
N SER A 30 19.66 -9.90 4.55
CA SER A 30 20.14 -10.85 5.57
C SER A 30 19.02 -11.62 6.29
N HIS A 31 17.81 -11.08 6.33
CA HIS A 31 16.64 -11.73 6.94
C HIS A 31 15.76 -12.42 5.89
N CYS A 32 16.23 -12.53 4.65
CA CYS A 32 15.50 -13.14 3.53
C CYS A 32 14.10 -12.53 3.31
N LEU A 33 13.95 -11.22 3.56
CA LEU A 33 12.67 -10.54 3.47
C LEU A 33 12.45 -9.96 2.06
N HIS A 34 11.18 -9.92 1.66
CA HIS A 34 10.77 -9.21 0.45
C HIS A 34 10.25 -7.82 0.80
N THR A 35 10.40 -6.89 -0.14
CA THR A 35 9.83 -5.54 -0.02
C THR A 35 9.08 -5.17 -1.29
N ILE A 36 7.95 -4.47 -1.14
CA ILE A 36 7.23 -3.91 -2.29
C ILE A 36 8.06 -2.82 -2.98
N CYS A 37 9.04 -2.23 -2.27
CA CYS A 37 10.00 -1.30 -2.83
C CYS A 37 10.76 -1.95 -4.01
N SER A 38 11.26 -3.17 -3.81
CA SER A 38 11.99 -3.93 -4.83
C SER A 38 11.05 -4.60 -5.84
N SER A 39 10.06 -5.37 -5.37
CA SER A 39 9.15 -6.14 -6.24
C SER A 39 8.28 -5.25 -7.12
N GLY A 40 7.87 -4.09 -6.59
CA GLY A 40 7.11 -3.07 -7.32
C GLY A 40 7.94 -2.12 -8.18
N ARG A 41 9.29 -2.21 -8.14
CA ARG A 41 10.22 -1.26 -8.77
C ARG A 41 9.89 0.20 -8.41
N CYS A 42 9.74 0.45 -7.11
CA CYS A 42 9.27 1.73 -6.61
C CYS A 42 10.27 2.85 -6.97
N PRO A 43 9.82 3.96 -7.58
CA PRO A 43 10.70 5.09 -7.89
C PRO A 43 11.29 5.72 -6.62
N ASN A 44 10.60 5.63 -5.48
CA ASN A 44 11.00 6.27 -4.23
C ASN A 44 11.97 5.42 -3.40
N MET A 45 12.40 4.24 -3.88
CA MET A 45 13.22 3.30 -3.09
C MET A 45 14.51 3.95 -2.58
N GLY A 46 15.22 4.72 -3.42
CA GLY A 46 16.44 5.42 -3.00
C GLY A 46 16.20 6.40 -1.85
N GLU A 47 15.14 7.20 -1.95
CA GLU A 47 14.78 8.16 -0.89
C GLU A 47 14.34 7.46 0.41
N CYS A 48 13.44 6.48 0.32
CA CYS A 48 12.91 5.77 1.48
C CYS A 48 14.02 4.98 2.20
N TRP A 49 14.79 4.19 1.47
CA TRP A 49 15.88 3.40 2.06
C TRP A 49 17.01 4.30 2.54
N GLY A 50 17.26 5.42 1.86
CA GLY A 50 18.22 6.43 2.31
C GLY A 50 17.80 7.12 3.62
N LYS A 51 16.52 7.08 3.98
CA LYS A 51 15.98 7.49 5.29
C LYS A 51 15.98 6.36 6.33
N GLY A 52 16.33 5.14 5.93
CA GLY A 52 16.31 3.96 6.80
C GLY A 52 14.94 3.30 6.90
N THR A 53 14.03 3.52 5.95
CA THR A 53 12.68 2.90 5.95
C THR A 53 12.42 2.05 4.71
N ALA A 54 11.62 1.02 4.88
CA ALA A 54 11.15 0.13 3.81
C ALA A 54 9.72 -0.35 4.13
N THR A 55 8.99 -0.73 3.08
CA THR A 55 7.69 -1.41 3.23
C THR A 55 7.89 -2.90 3.01
N PHE A 56 7.75 -3.67 4.07
CA PHE A 56 7.92 -5.13 4.03
C PHE A 56 6.75 -5.77 3.31
N MET A 57 7.05 -6.79 2.49
CA MET A 57 6.05 -7.56 1.75
C MET A 57 6.11 -9.00 2.24
N ILE A 58 5.11 -9.41 3.02
CA ILE A 58 5.03 -10.76 3.60
C ILE A 58 4.34 -11.74 2.64
N GLY A 59 4.51 -13.03 2.91
CA GLY A 59 3.91 -14.11 2.14
C GLY A 59 4.65 -14.45 0.85
N GLY A 60 5.87 -13.94 0.69
CA GLY A 60 6.74 -14.11 -0.48
C GLY A 60 6.65 -12.97 -1.50
N ASP A 61 7.21 -13.19 -2.69
CA ASP A 61 7.23 -12.25 -3.82
C ASP A 61 6.46 -12.73 -5.06
N ILE A 62 5.81 -13.89 -4.96
CA ILE A 62 4.95 -14.46 -5.99
C ILE A 62 3.49 -14.33 -5.54
N CYS A 63 2.70 -13.59 -6.32
CA CYS A 63 1.29 -13.35 -6.08
C CYS A 63 0.42 -14.34 -6.86
N THR A 64 -0.67 -14.79 -6.23
CA THR A 64 -1.70 -15.62 -6.88
C THR A 64 -2.55 -14.85 -7.89
N ARG A 65 -2.51 -13.51 -7.84
CA ARG A 65 -3.25 -12.60 -8.72
C ARG A 65 -2.36 -11.90 -9.74
N CYS A 66 -2.97 -11.40 -10.82
CA CYS A 66 -2.29 -10.80 -11.97
C CYS A 66 -2.84 -9.41 -12.35
N CYS A 67 -2.90 -8.50 -11.38
CA CYS A 67 -3.33 -7.12 -11.64
C CYS A 67 -2.43 -6.45 -12.69
N LYS A 68 -3.01 -5.91 -13.75
CA LYS A 68 -2.30 -5.44 -14.95
C LYS A 68 -1.43 -4.20 -14.73
N PHE A 69 -1.57 -3.53 -13.58
CA PHE A 69 -0.72 -2.41 -13.17
C PHE A 69 0.45 -2.85 -12.28
N CYS A 70 0.38 -4.04 -11.68
CA CYS A 70 1.31 -4.49 -10.64
C CYS A 70 2.51 -5.22 -11.25
N ASN A 71 3.72 -4.91 -10.75
CA ASN A 71 4.96 -5.53 -11.22
C ASN A 71 5.36 -6.79 -10.45
N THR A 72 4.72 -7.05 -9.30
CA THR A 72 5.00 -8.26 -8.51
C THR A 72 4.74 -9.50 -9.35
N GLN A 73 5.61 -10.50 -9.21
CA GLN A 73 5.54 -11.71 -10.03
C GLN A 73 4.22 -12.46 -9.78
N THR A 74 3.52 -12.84 -10.83
CA THR A 74 2.38 -13.76 -10.71
C THR A 74 2.86 -15.19 -10.84
N GLY A 75 2.34 -16.10 -10.01
CA GLY A 75 2.60 -17.52 -10.12
C GLY A 75 2.03 -18.31 -8.94
N ARG A 76 2.55 -19.52 -8.73
CA ARG A 76 2.26 -20.31 -7.53
C ARG A 76 3.25 -19.92 -6.42
N PRO A 77 2.79 -19.38 -5.29
CA PRO A 77 3.67 -19.02 -4.19
C PRO A 77 4.37 -20.25 -3.57
N LEU A 78 5.49 -20.00 -2.91
CA LEU A 78 6.09 -20.98 -2.01
C LEU A 78 5.26 -21.12 -0.73
N PRO A 79 5.44 -22.21 0.05
CA PRO A 79 4.88 -22.31 1.39
C PRO A 79 5.27 -21.10 2.24
N LEU A 80 4.36 -20.65 3.11
CA LEU A 80 4.68 -19.59 4.06
C LEU A 80 5.85 -20.01 4.95
N ASP A 81 6.83 -19.12 5.11
CA ASP A 81 7.87 -19.28 6.11
C ASP A 81 7.27 -18.99 7.50
N PRO A 82 7.23 -19.98 8.42
CA PRO A 82 6.68 -19.76 9.76
C PRO A 82 7.48 -18.74 10.58
N ASN A 83 8.74 -18.46 10.23
CA ASN A 83 9.60 -17.50 10.92
C ASN A 83 9.56 -16.08 10.31
N GLU A 84 8.90 -15.89 9.16
CA GLU A 84 8.77 -14.57 8.51
C GLU A 84 8.23 -13.48 9.47
N PRO A 85 7.21 -13.74 10.33
CA PRO A 85 6.76 -12.76 11.34
C PRO A 85 7.88 -12.25 12.26
N THR A 86 8.73 -13.15 12.75
CA THR A 86 9.84 -12.81 13.66
C THR A 86 10.94 -12.07 12.90
N HIS A 87 11.30 -12.53 11.69
CA HIS A 87 12.29 -11.85 10.86
C HIS A 87 11.88 -10.40 10.51
N VAL A 88 10.60 -10.17 10.23
CA VAL A 88 10.03 -8.82 10.02
C VAL A 88 10.18 -7.98 11.28
N ALA A 89 9.78 -8.51 12.44
CA ALA A 89 9.87 -7.79 13.71
C ALA A 89 11.32 -7.43 14.08
N GLU A 90 12.28 -8.35 13.89
CA GLU A 90 13.70 -8.12 14.13
C GLU A 90 14.29 -7.08 13.17
N SER A 91 13.90 -7.12 11.91
CA SER A 91 14.32 -6.13 10.91
C SER A 91 13.82 -4.73 11.26
N ILE A 92 12.58 -4.60 11.74
CA ILE A 92 12.02 -3.33 12.23
C ILE A 92 12.82 -2.79 13.42
N ALA A 93 13.22 -3.67 14.36
CA ALA A 93 14.04 -3.30 15.52
C ALA A 93 15.43 -2.81 15.09
N LEU A 94 16.08 -3.53 14.17
CA LEU A 94 17.39 -3.17 13.63
C LEU A 94 17.36 -1.84 12.87
N MET A 95 16.30 -1.61 12.09
CA MET A 95 16.08 -0.36 11.36
C MET A 95 15.61 0.79 12.27
N LYS A 96 15.26 0.52 13.53
CA LYS A 96 14.80 1.49 14.52
C LYS A 96 13.62 2.32 14.02
N LEU A 97 12.66 1.66 13.37
CA LEU A 97 11.51 2.35 12.79
C LEU A 97 10.54 2.81 13.88
N SER A 98 10.18 4.10 13.87
CA SER A 98 9.05 4.61 14.67
C SER A 98 7.70 4.19 14.07
N HIS A 99 7.67 3.91 12.77
CA HIS A 99 6.51 3.44 12.04
C HIS A 99 6.90 2.39 10.99
N ALA A 100 6.26 1.24 11.04
CA ALA A 100 6.45 0.16 10.09
C ALA A 100 5.22 0.03 9.19
N VAL A 101 5.45 -0.09 7.88
CA VAL A 101 4.39 -0.38 6.90
C VAL A 101 4.60 -1.79 6.36
N ILE A 102 3.57 -2.62 6.45
CA ILE A 102 3.57 -4.01 5.99
C ILE A 102 2.53 -4.19 4.88
N THR A 103 2.87 -4.90 3.83
CA THR A 103 1.94 -5.35 2.78
C THR A 103 2.15 -6.84 2.50
N SER A 104 1.37 -7.45 1.62
CA SER A 104 1.57 -8.83 1.19
C SER A 104 1.26 -9.02 -0.28
N VAL A 105 1.69 -10.15 -0.81
CA VAL A 105 1.05 -10.73 -1.99
C VAL A 105 -0.33 -11.30 -1.64
N ASP A 106 -1.19 -11.51 -2.64
CA ASP A 106 -2.42 -12.28 -2.46
C ASP A 106 -2.10 -13.78 -2.37
N ARG A 107 -2.71 -14.45 -1.39
CA ARG A 107 -2.52 -15.88 -1.08
C ARG A 107 -3.81 -16.69 -1.27
N ASP A 108 -4.43 -16.58 -2.44
CA ASP A 108 -5.64 -17.36 -2.79
C ASP A 108 -5.41 -18.88 -2.79
N ASP A 109 -4.16 -19.34 -2.67
CA ASP A 109 -3.76 -20.74 -2.48
C ASP A 109 -3.99 -21.26 -1.05
N LEU A 110 -4.18 -20.37 -0.07
CA LEU A 110 -4.38 -20.72 1.34
C LEU A 110 -5.87 -20.68 1.72
N PRO A 111 -6.35 -21.57 2.60
CA PRO A 111 -7.75 -21.61 3.02
C PRO A 111 -8.21 -20.32 3.72
N ASP A 112 -7.30 -19.67 4.45
CA ASP A 112 -7.53 -18.41 5.17
C ASP A 112 -6.97 -17.18 4.42
N LEU A 113 -6.53 -17.34 3.17
CA LEU A 113 -5.91 -16.28 2.36
C LEU A 113 -4.70 -15.60 3.03
N GLY A 114 -4.06 -16.29 3.98
CA GLY A 114 -2.93 -15.76 4.75
C GLY A 114 -3.31 -14.84 5.91
N ALA A 115 -4.59 -14.73 6.29
CA ALA A 115 -5.03 -13.86 7.38
C ALA A 115 -4.37 -14.19 8.74
N ALA A 116 -4.18 -15.48 9.05
CA ALA A 116 -3.49 -15.87 10.28
C ALA A 116 -2.01 -15.46 10.27
N HIS A 117 -1.39 -15.43 9.08
CA HIS A 117 -0.01 -14.99 8.91
C HIS A 117 0.14 -13.48 9.12
N TRP A 118 -0.81 -12.72 8.60
CA TRP A 118 -0.95 -11.29 8.87
C TRP A 118 -1.08 -10.99 10.37
N ALA A 119 -2.01 -11.66 11.05
CA ALA A 119 -2.23 -11.47 12.48
C ALA A 119 -0.97 -11.77 13.31
N ARG A 120 -0.29 -12.90 13.03
CA ARG A 120 0.97 -13.26 13.69
C ARG A 120 2.07 -12.24 13.44
N THR A 121 2.18 -11.73 12.22
CA THR A 121 3.18 -10.70 11.88
C THR A 121 2.96 -9.44 12.69
N ILE A 122 1.73 -8.93 12.74
CA ILE A 122 1.41 -7.72 13.51
C ILE A 122 1.70 -7.94 15.01
N GLN A 123 1.25 -9.06 15.58
CA GLN A 123 1.47 -9.38 16.98
C GLN A 123 2.96 -9.46 17.33
N GLU A 124 3.76 -10.09 16.48
CA GLU A 124 5.20 -10.25 16.69
C GLU A 124 5.96 -8.92 16.59
N ILE A 125 5.57 -8.07 15.63
CA ILE A 125 6.10 -6.70 15.52
C ILE A 125 5.83 -5.93 16.82
N LYS A 126 4.59 -5.95 17.30
CA LYS A 126 4.21 -5.21 18.53
C LYS A 126 4.87 -5.79 19.78
N ARG A 127 5.10 -7.10 19.84
CA ARG A 127 5.79 -7.78 20.95
C ARG A 127 7.24 -7.33 21.05
N LEU A 128 7.96 -7.28 19.93
CA LEU A 128 9.39 -6.94 19.90
C LEU A 128 9.63 -5.42 19.84
N ASN A 129 8.69 -4.66 19.29
CA ASN A 129 8.79 -3.22 19.04
C ASN A 129 7.57 -2.48 19.64
N PRO A 130 7.40 -2.44 20.96
CA PRO A 130 6.19 -1.91 21.61
C PRO A 130 5.91 -0.43 21.27
N GLU A 131 6.96 0.36 21.03
CA GLU A 131 6.85 1.78 20.69
C GLU A 131 6.58 2.04 19.20
N THR A 132 6.86 1.07 18.33
CA THR A 132 6.64 1.22 16.89
C THR A 132 5.15 1.17 16.57
N THR A 133 4.69 2.08 15.73
CA THR A 133 3.33 2.03 15.16
C THR A 133 3.33 1.20 13.87
N VAL A 134 2.22 0.54 13.57
CA VAL A 134 2.10 -0.41 12.47
C VAL A 134 0.95 0.00 11.56
N GLU A 135 1.28 0.25 10.29
CA GLU A 135 0.31 0.34 9.19
C GLU A 135 0.35 -0.96 8.39
N VAL A 136 -0.82 -1.52 8.07
CA VAL A 136 -0.93 -2.70 7.21
C VAL A 136 -1.72 -2.39 5.95
N LEU A 137 -1.15 -2.65 4.77
CA LEU A 137 -1.81 -2.60 3.47
C LEU A 137 -2.23 -4.02 3.06
N ILE A 138 -3.48 -4.35 3.33
CA ILE A 138 -4.03 -5.70 3.23
C ILE A 138 -4.64 -6.01 1.85
N PRO A 139 -4.66 -7.29 1.43
CA PRO A 139 -5.52 -7.74 0.34
C PRO A 139 -7.00 -7.65 0.72
N ASP A 140 -7.89 -7.95 -0.22
CA ASP A 140 -9.34 -7.90 0.05
C ASP A 140 -9.87 -9.07 0.89
N PHE A 141 -9.08 -10.13 1.08
CA PHE A 141 -9.52 -11.40 1.67
C PHE A 141 -10.85 -11.92 1.08
N GLN A 142 -11.14 -11.57 -0.18
CA GLN A 142 -12.41 -11.84 -0.87
C GLN A 142 -13.64 -11.31 -0.11
N GLY A 143 -13.48 -10.27 0.73
CA GLY A 143 -14.52 -9.67 1.56
C GLY A 143 -14.94 -10.52 2.78
N ARG A 144 -14.23 -11.62 3.06
CA ARG A 144 -14.56 -12.56 4.13
C ARG A 144 -14.37 -11.92 5.51
N LYS A 145 -15.49 -11.71 6.19
CA LYS A 145 -15.55 -10.95 7.46
C LYS A 145 -14.67 -11.54 8.55
N GLU A 146 -14.62 -12.86 8.64
CA GLU A 146 -13.83 -13.59 9.62
C GLU A 146 -12.31 -13.43 9.40
N LEU A 147 -11.88 -13.20 8.15
CA LEU A 147 -10.47 -13.01 7.82
C LEU A 147 -10.03 -11.57 8.04
N VAL A 148 -10.86 -10.60 7.64
CA VAL A 148 -10.63 -9.18 7.92
C VAL A 148 -10.60 -8.95 9.45
N ALA A 149 -11.52 -9.57 10.19
CA ALA A 149 -11.57 -9.49 11.65
C ALA A 149 -10.27 -9.96 12.32
N GLN A 150 -9.64 -11.04 11.85
CA GLN A 150 -8.36 -11.51 12.41
C GLN A 150 -7.26 -10.46 12.33
N VAL A 151 -7.20 -9.69 11.24
CA VAL A 151 -6.21 -8.61 11.10
C VAL A 151 -6.55 -7.43 12.00
N ILE A 152 -7.83 -7.06 12.11
CA ILE A 152 -8.32 -6.02 13.02
C ILE A 152 -8.00 -6.37 14.48
N GLU A 153 -8.23 -7.63 14.88
CA GLU A 153 -7.98 -8.13 16.24
C GLU A 153 -6.50 -8.12 16.62
N ALA A 154 -5.59 -8.15 15.64
CA ALA A 154 -4.16 -7.96 15.86
C ALA A 154 -3.79 -6.49 16.18
N ARG A 155 -4.75 -5.56 16.09
CA ARG A 155 -4.67 -4.15 16.48
C ARG A 155 -3.51 -3.38 15.84
N PRO A 156 -3.34 -3.38 14.50
CA PRO A 156 -2.49 -2.38 13.86
C PRO A 156 -3.09 -0.97 14.08
N GLU A 157 -2.24 0.06 14.06
CA GLU A 157 -2.70 1.44 14.23
C GLU A 157 -3.44 1.97 12.99
N ILE A 158 -3.03 1.54 11.79
CA ILE A 158 -3.70 1.89 10.52
C ILE A 158 -3.91 0.63 9.70
N ILE A 159 -5.11 0.46 9.14
CA ILE A 159 -5.39 -0.58 8.14
C ILE A 159 -5.75 0.11 6.82
N SER A 160 -4.98 -0.23 5.79
CA SER A 160 -5.11 0.27 4.44
C SER A 160 -5.59 -0.82 3.49
N HIS A 161 -6.56 -0.50 2.64
CA HIS A 161 -6.94 -1.34 1.50
C HIS A 161 -7.16 -0.44 0.29
N ASN A 162 -6.33 -0.59 -0.74
CA ASN A 162 -6.38 0.29 -1.91
C ASN A 162 -7.53 -0.07 -2.86
N MET A 163 -8.26 0.96 -3.29
CA MET A 163 -9.22 0.86 -4.40
C MET A 163 -8.50 0.78 -5.76
N GLU A 164 -7.29 1.33 -5.84
CA GLU A 164 -6.40 1.40 -7.00
C GLU A 164 -6.89 2.26 -8.15
N THR A 165 -8.18 2.20 -8.52
CA THR A 165 -8.77 2.98 -9.62
C THR A 165 -10.29 3.05 -9.50
N VAL A 166 -10.91 3.82 -10.40
CA VAL A 166 -12.36 4.04 -10.48
C VAL A 166 -13.13 2.79 -10.91
N LYS A 167 -14.42 2.75 -10.56
CA LYS A 167 -15.32 1.60 -10.76
C LYS A 167 -15.30 1.04 -12.19
N ARG A 168 -15.31 1.92 -13.20
CA ARG A 168 -15.28 1.53 -14.63
C ARG A 168 -13.98 0.82 -15.03
N ILE A 169 -12.84 1.22 -14.47
CA ILE A 169 -11.51 0.72 -14.86
C ILE A 169 -11.08 -0.47 -14.01
N SER A 170 -11.58 -0.58 -12.78
CA SER A 170 -11.33 -1.68 -11.85
C SER A 170 -11.34 -3.07 -12.53
N PRO A 171 -12.40 -3.51 -13.25
CA PRO A 171 -12.42 -4.82 -13.91
C PRO A 171 -11.44 -4.96 -15.09
N LEU A 172 -10.92 -3.85 -15.62
CA LEU A 172 -9.95 -3.87 -16.72
C LEU A 172 -8.54 -4.15 -16.23
N VAL A 173 -8.22 -3.76 -14.99
CA VAL A 173 -6.86 -3.75 -14.45
C VAL A 173 -6.66 -4.64 -13.21
N ARG A 174 -7.70 -4.90 -12.43
CA ARG A 174 -7.66 -5.80 -11.26
C ARG A 174 -8.15 -7.17 -11.70
N SER A 175 -7.38 -8.21 -11.38
CA SER A 175 -7.59 -9.56 -11.95
C SER A 175 -8.70 -10.34 -11.25
N ALA A 176 -8.72 -10.34 -9.92
CA ALA A 176 -9.73 -11.05 -9.12
C ALA A 176 -10.54 -10.11 -8.20
N ALA A 177 -9.99 -8.93 -7.88
CA ALA A 177 -10.63 -8.02 -6.94
C ALA A 177 -11.76 -7.23 -7.59
N HIS A 178 -12.88 -7.10 -6.87
CA HIS A 178 -14.04 -6.33 -7.29
C HIS A 178 -14.14 -5.00 -6.53
N TYR A 179 -14.68 -3.97 -7.19
CA TYR A 179 -14.82 -2.63 -6.61
C TYR A 179 -15.65 -2.65 -5.32
N GLU A 180 -16.84 -3.26 -5.36
CA GLU A 180 -17.75 -3.33 -4.21
C GLU A 180 -17.19 -4.17 -3.05
N THR A 181 -16.46 -5.25 -3.36
CA THR A 181 -15.79 -6.06 -2.33
C THR A 181 -14.75 -5.25 -1.59
N SER A 182 -13.96 -4.43 -2.30
CA SER A 182 -12.98 -3.54 -1.67
C SER A 182 -13.62 -2.47 -0.79
N LEU A 183 -14.74 -1.87 -1.23
CA LEU A 183 -15.49 -0.93 -0.39
C LEU A 183 -16.04 -1.61 0.87
N GLU A 184 -16.50 -2.85 0.76
CA GLU A 184 -16.97 -3.62 1.92
C GLU A 184 -15.83 -3.91 2.91
N VAL A 185 -14.62 -4.24 2.44
CA VAL A 185 -13.44 -4.40 3.32
C VAL A 185 -13.13 -3.10 4.06
N ILE A 186 -13.14 -1.96 3.35
CA ILE A 186 -12.93 -0.63 3.95
C ILE A 186 -14.01 -0.35 5.00
N ARG A 187 -15.27 -0.68 4.71
CA ARG A 187 -16.40 -0.51 5.63
C ARG A 187 -16.27 -1.38 6.90
N GLN A 188 -15.79 -2.62 6.76
CA GLN A 188 -15.52 -3.50 7.91
C GLN A 188 -14.44 -2.92 8.83
N VAL A 189 -13.35 -2.40 8.25
CA VAL A 189 -12.27 -1.76 9.01
C VAL A 189 -12.74 -0.46 9.67
N ALA A 190 -13.49 0.38 8.95
CA ALA A 190 -14.03 1.61 9.53
C ALA A 190 -14.99 1.32 10.69
N ALA A 191 -15.81 0.28 10.58
CA ALA A 191 -16.74 -0.15 11.62
C ALA A 191 -16.05 -0.67 12.90
N SER A 192 -14.80 -1.13 12.83
CA SER A 192 -14.04 -1.53 14.03
C SER A 192 -13.45 -0.35 14.81
N GLY A 193 -13.53 0.87 14.26
CA GLY A 193 -12.90 2.06 14.84
C GLY A 193 -11.39 2.15 14.60
N THR A 194 -10.80 1.23 13.83
CA THR A 194 -9.41 1.34 13.39
C THR A 194 -9.30 2.41 12.30
N THR A 195 -8.22 3.20 12.27
CA THR A 195 -8.04 4.20 11.21
C THR A 195 -7.90 3.53 9.85
N THR A 196 -8.82 3.87 8.96
CA THR A 196 -8.95 3.29 7.64
C THR A 196 -8.28 4.16 6.59
N LYS A 197 -7.49 3.55 5.73
CA LYS A 197 -6.78 4.22 4.64
C LYS A 197 -7.06 3.54 3.30
N SER A 198 -7.04 4.33 2.23
CA SER A 198 -7.05 3.81 0.87
C SER A 198 -6.12 4.61 -0.05
N GLY A 199 -5.94 4.07 -1.25
CA GLY A 199 -5.09 4.64 -2.28
C GLY A 199 -5.64 4.38 -3.67
N ILE A 200 -5.39 5.34 -4.55
CA ILE A 200 -5.68 5.23 -5.98
C ILE A 200 -4.47 5.67 -6.81
N MET A 201 -4.40 5.12 -8.02
CA MET A 201 -3.50 5.56 -9.06
C MET A 201 -4.29 6.27 -10.16
N VAL A 202 -3.83 7.46 -10.54
CA VAL A 202 -4.38 8.24 -11.64
C VAL A 202 -3.50 8.15 -12.89
N GLY A 203 -4.08 8.37 -14.07
CA GLY A 203 -3.46 8.19 -15.39
C GLY A 203 -3.76 6.83 -16.04
N LEU A 204 -4.78 6.12 -15.57
CA LEU A 204 -5.27 4.86 -16.17
C LEU A 204 -6.41 5.09 -17.19
N GLY A 205 -6.90 6.33 -17.31
CA GLY A 205 -7.94 6.73 -18.25
C GLY A 205 -9.28 7.03 -17.57
N GLU A 206 -9.25 7.26 -16.26
CA GLU A 206 -10.33 7.81 -15.47
C GLU A 206 -10.51 9.31 -15.77
N THR A 207 -11.73 9.83 -15.60
CA THR A 207 -11.97 11.28 -15.61
C THR A 207 -11.89 11.84 -14.19
N PRO A 208 -11.67 13.16 -14.02
CA PRO A 208 -11.71 13.80 -12.69
C PRO A 208 -13.02 13.54 -11.94
N GLU A 209 -14.15 13.52 -12.65
CA GLU A 209 -15.48 13.26 -12.06
C GLU A 209 -15.59 11.84 -11.49
N GLU A 210 -15.01 10.84 -12.18
CA GLU A 210 -14.98 9.47 -11.66
C GLU A 210 -14.05 9.34 -10.44
N VAL A 211 -12.99 10.15 -10.36
CA VAL A 211 -12.13 10.23 -9.17
C VAL A 211 -12.91 10.85 -8.01
N GLU A 212 -13.71 11.88 -8.26
CA GLU A 212 -14.59 12.49 -7.25
C GLU A 212 -15.70 11.54 -6.77
N GLU A 213 -16.31 10.75 -7.68
CA GLU A 213 -17.28 9.70 -7.32
C GLU A 213 -16.62 8.64 -6.43
N LEU A 214 -15.41 8.19 -6.77
CA LEU A 214 -14.66 7.26 -5.93
C LEU A 214 -14.36 7.85 -4.55
N MET A 215 -14.04 9.14 -4.45
CA MET A 215 -13.85 9.82 -3.17
C MET A 215 -15.13 9.77 -2.32
N ASP A 216 -16.31 9.99 -2.93
CA ASP A 216 -17.60 9.90 -2.24
C ASP A 216 -17.87 8.47 -1.76
N ASP A 217 -17.61 7.46 -2.59
CA ASP A 217 -17.74 6.04 -2.22
C ASP A 217 -16.85 5.68 -1.02
N LEU A 218 -15.59 6.12 -1.05
CA LEU A 218 -14.63 5.91 0.03
C LEU A 218 -15.08 6.57 1.33
N ARG A 219 -15.60 7.81 1.26
CA ARG A 219 -16.14 8.50 2.43
C ARG A 219 -17.38 7.80 2.97
N GLN A 220 -18.28 7.34 2.11
CA GLN A 220 -19.45 6.56 2.51
C GLN A 220 -19.06 5.19 3.12
N ALA A 221 -17.93 4.62 2.72
CA ALA A 221 -17.35 3.42 3.34
C ALA A 221 -16.60 3.73 4.65
N GLY A 222 -16.42 5.00 5.03
CA GLY A 222 -15.76 5.41 6.27
C GLY A 222 -14.24 5.55 6.18
N CYS A 223 -13.67 5.62 4.97
CA CYS A 223 -12.23 5.80 4.76
C CYS A 223 -11.75 7.18 5.26
N GLN A 224 -10.74 7.22 6.13
CA GLN A 224 -10.26 8.46 6.77
C GLN A 224 -9.08 9.09 6.01
N ILE A 225 -8.18 8.26 5.47
CA ILE A 225 -6.96 8.71 4.80
C ILE A 225 -6.98 8.29 3.33
N LEU A 226 -6.67 9.22 2.42
CA LEU A 226 -6.57 8.95 0.98
C LEU A 226 -5.18 9.30 0.44
N THR A 227 -4.65 8.40 -0.38
CA THR A 227 -3.43 8.63 -1.16
C THR A 227 -3.72 8.59 -2.67
N ILE A 228 -3.20 9.56 -3.42
CA ILE A 228 -3.41 9.70 -4.85
C ILE A 228 -2.05 9.88 -5.53
N GLY A 229 -1.66 8.89 -6.34
CA GLY A 229 -0.38 8.87 -7.03
C GLY A 229 -0.51 8.68 -8.54
N GLN A 230 0.52 9.05 -9.30
CA GLN A 230 0.54 8.75 -10.74
C GLN A 230 0.81 7.25 -10.96
N TYR A 231 0.00 6.63 -11.82
CA TYR A 231 0.30 5.32 -12.38
C TYR A 231 1.55 5.40 -13.26
N LEU A 232 2.54 4.58 -12.92
CA LEU A 232 3.77 4.43 -13.69
C LEU A 232 3.84 3.02 -14.23
N GLN A 233 3.70 2.87 -15.55
CA GLN A 233 3.73 1.57 -16.21
C GLN A 233 5.06 0.85 -15.94
N PRO A 234 5.05 -0.35 -15.30
CA PRO A 234 6.29 -1.06 -14.98
C PRO A 234 7.02 -1.62 -16.21
N SER A 235 6.26 -2.08 -17.21
CA SER A 235 6.79 -2.58 -18.49
C SER A 235 5.73 -2.53 -19.58
N HIS A 236 6.10 -2.73 -20.85
CA HIS A 236 5.18 -2.68 -21.99
C HIS A 236 4.08 -3.76 -21.99
N LYS A 237 4.18 -4.77 -21.12
CA LYS A 237 3.14 -5.79 -20.96
C LYS A 237 2.02 -5.37 -20.01
N HIS A 238 2.28 -4.34 -19.20
CA HIS A 238 1.32 -3.80 -18.23
C HIS A 238 0.36 -2.83 -18.89
N TYR A 239 -0.73 -2.52 -18.18
CA TYR A 239 -1.76 -1.60 -18.64
C TYR A 239 -1.15 -0.27 -19.13
N PRO A 240 -1.56 0.29 -20.28
CA PRO A 240 -0.94 1.51 -20.80
C PRO A 240 -1.25 2.72 -19.93
N VAL A 241 -0.30 3.66 -19.85
CA VAL A 241 -0.56 5.00 -19.29
C VAL A 241 -1.47 5.74 -20.27
N ALA A 242 -2.63 6.19 -19.80
CA ALA A 242 -3.54 7.01 -20.58
C ALA A 242 -3.06 8.47 -20.60
N GLU A 243 -2.62 8.98 -19.45
CA GLU A 243 -2.08 10.33 -19.31
C GLU A 243 -1.13 10.46 -18.12
N TYR A 244 -0.31 11.51 -18.12
CA TYR A 244 0.42 11.96 -16.95
C TYR A 244 -0.29 13.17 -16.36
N VAL A 245 -0.99 12.94 -15.26
CA VAL A 245 -1.80 13.94 -14.57
C VAL A 245 -0.92 15.08 -14.08
N THR A 246 -1.34 16.32 -14.31
CA THR A 246 -0.53 17.49 -13.98
C THR A 246 -0.44 17.70 -12.46
N PRO A 247 0.65 18.31 -11.94
CA PRO A 247 0.74 18.68 -10.53
C PRO A 247 -0.44 19.53 -10.05
N THR A 248 -0.97 20.43 -10.88
CA THR A 248 -2.16 21.25 -10.58
C THR A 248 -3.40 20.38 -10.34
N GLN A 249 -3.60 19.33 -11.13
CA GLN A 249 -4.71 18.40 -10.93
C GLN A 249 -4.55 17.61 -9.62
N PHE A 250 -3.33 17.19 -9.26
CA PHE A 250 -3.09 16.57 -7.94
C PHE A 250 -3.42 17.52 -6.78
N VAL A 251 -3.13 18.82 -6.91
CA VAL A 251 -3.54 19.84 -5.92
C VAL A 251 -5.06 19.92 -5.83
N SER A 252 -5.76 19.96 -6.97
CA SER A 252 -7.23 19.96 -7.01
C SER A 252 -7.82 18.72 -6.33
N TYR A 253 -7.31 17.52 -6.63
CA TYR A 253 -7.75 16.29 -5.94
C TYR A 253 -7.53 16.33 -4.43
N LYS A 254 -6.44 16.96 -3.97
CA LYS A 254 -6.19 17.13 -2.53
C LYS A 254 -7.26 18.01 -1.88
N GLU A 255 -7.53 19.16 -2.48
CA GLU A 255 -8.52 20.12 -1.98
C GLU A 255 -9.92 19.53 -1.95
N GLN A 256 -10.31 18.82 -3.02
CA GLN A 256 -11.59 18.13 -3.12
C GLN A 256 -11.73 17.02 -2.07
N GLY A 257 -10.71 16.17 -1.90
CA GLY A 257 -10.74 15.13 -0.89
C GLY A 257 -10.87 15.71 0.54
N LEU A 258 -10.11 16.75 0.86
CA LEU A 258 -10.25 17.44 2.16
C LEU A 258 -11.64 18.05 2.33
N ALA A 259 -12.21 18.67 1.29
CA ALA A 259 -13.56 19.22 1.32
C ALA A 259 -14.66 18.16 1.50
N LYS A 260 -14.46 16.94 0.97
CA LYS A 260 -15.33 15.76 1.18
C LYS A 260 -15.15 15.12 2.57
N GLY A 261 -14.21 15.62 3.37
CA GLY A 261 -14.05 15.24 4.77
C GLY A 261 -13.14 14.04 5.02
N PHE A 262 -12.15 13.78 4.15
CA PHE A 262 -11.00 12.96 4.55
C PHE A 262 -10.16 13.70 5.58
N ASP A 263 -9.69 13.01 6.61
CA ASP A 263 -8.84 13.60 7.66
C ASP A 263 -7.45 13.95 7.10
N GLN A 264 -6.99 13.17 6.13
CA GLN A 264 -5.75 13.43 5.40
C GLN A 264 -5.83 12.99 3.95
N VAL A 265 -5.30 13.85 3.07
CA VAL A 265 -5.12 13.54 1.65
C VAL A 265 -3.69 13.84 1.24
N GLU A 266 -2.98 12.81 0.79
CA GLU A 266 -1.68 12.95 0.13
C GLU A 266 -1.85 12.73 -1.38
N SER A 267 -1.58 13.76 -2.16
CA SER A 267 -1.85 13.77 -3.60
C SER A 267 -0.69 14.45 -4.33
N ALA A 268 0.13 13.66 -5.02
CA ALA A 268 1.22 14.14 -5.87
C ALA A 268 1.71 13.00 -6.78
N PRO A 269 2.42 13.30 -7.89
CA PRO A 269 2.77 12.28 -8.87
C PRO A 269 3.54 11.07 -8.32
N LEU A 270 4.47 11.30 -7.38
CA LEU A 270 5.28 10.23 -6.78
C LEU A 270 4.71 9.68 -5.48
N VAL A 271 3.53 10.11 -5.04
CA VAL A 271 2.87 9.51 -3.88
C VAL A 271 2.60 8.03 -4.15
N ARG A 272 2.79 7.24 -3.10
CA ARG A 272 2.48 5.82 -2.99
C ARG A 272 1.79 5.60 -1.65
N SER A 273 1.05 4.52 -1.49
CA SER A 273 0.34 4.22 -0.24
C SER A 273 1.26 4.31 0.98
N SER A 274 2.53 3.88 0.88
CA SER A 274 3.49 3.94 1.99
C SER A 274 4.46 5.14 1.96
N TYR A 275 4.33 6.08 1.02
CA TYR A 275 5.27 7.20 0.88
C TYR A 275 5.05 8.25 1.99
N HIS A 276 6.07 8.49 2.81
CA HIS A 276 6.02 9.35 4.00
C HIS A 276 4.89 8.98 4.97
N ALA A 277 4.59 7.69 5.10
CA ALA A 277 3.54 7.19 6.00
C ALA A 277 3.76 7.63 7.46
N GLU A 278 5.01 7.86 7.87
CA GLU A 278 5.34 8.39 9.20
C GLU A 278 4.71 9.76 9.50
N ARG A 279 4.39 10.55 8.46
CA ARG A 279 3.75 11.86 8.60
C ARG A 279 2.25 11.77 8.83
N GLN A 280 1.66 10.61 8.53
CA GLN A 280 0.22 10.37 8.63
C GLN A 280 -0.21 10.05 10.08
N ILE A 281 0.77 9.76 10.93
CA ILE A 281 0.63 9.42 12.35
C ILE A 281 0.50 10.69 13.20
N ARG A 282 0.40 11.90 12.63
CA ARG A 282 0.35 13.16 13.41
C ARG A 282 -0.76 13.20 14.47
N PHE A 283 -1.75 12.30 14.40
CA PHE A 283 -2.83 12.14 15.37
C PHE A 283 -2.63 11.01 16.41
N TYR A 284 -1.59 10.20 16.27
CA TYR A 284 -1.27 9.09 17.18
C TYR A 284 0.00 9.43 17.97
N LYS A 285 -0.16 10.11 19.10
CA LYS A 285 0.80 9.95 20.19
C LYS A 285 0.40 8.71 20.97
N LYS A 286 1.15 7.61 20.87
CA LYS A 286 1.14 6.60 21.93
C LYS A 286 1.45 7.36 23.22
N GLY A 287 0.54 7.31 24.18
CA GLY A 287 0.55 8.18 25.35
C GLY A 287 1.93 8.24 25.99
N THR A 288 2.51 9.43 26.03
CA THR A 288 3.41 9.77 27.12
C THR A 288 2.51 9.94 28.34
N GLU A 289 2.39 8.89 29.15
CA GLU A 289 2.22 9.09 30.59
C GLU A 289 3.50 9.73 31.15
#